data_AF-A0A3C1G840-F1
#
_entry.id   AF-A0A3C1G840-F1
#
_cell.length_a   1.000
_cell.length_b   1.000
_cell.length_c   1.000
_cell.angle_alpha   90.00
_cell.angle_beta   90.00
_cell.angle_gamma   90.00
#
_symmetry.space_group_name_H-M   'P 1'
#
loop_
_entity.id
_entity.type
_entity.pdbx_description
1 polymer ?
#
loop_
_entity_poly.entity_id
_entity_poly.type
_entity_poly.pdbx_seq_one_letter_code
_entity_poly.pdbx_strand_id
1 'polypeptide(L)'
;MAARNAAFKKAPLKPREIRAVLKETTGKLTVWVTLRGVTADFARFFEPALRDGKAEIKPSFVQNERTALRGEDGRYAARCLYVFDAERLNPKGRFTLIVRDPDEKEVSKFTLDLSAMR
;
A
#
# COMPACT_ATOMS: atom_id res chain seq x y z
N MET A 1 2.43 -16.79 15.52
CA MET A 1 2.76 -15.37 15.20
C MET A 1 4.27 -15.29 14.98
N ALA A 2 4.78 -15.60 13.77
CA ALA A 2 6.23 -15.67 13.52
C ALA A 2 6.63 -15.51 12.04
N ALA A 3 5.85 -14.79 11.21
CA ALA A 3 6.15 -14.59 9.78
C ALA A 3 6.29 -13.10 9.37
N ARG A 4 6.39 -12.18 10.34
CA ARG A 4 6.49 -10.73 10.07
C ARG A 4 7.93 -10.19 9.95
N ASN A 5 8.94 -10.99 10.28
CA ASN A 5 10.32 -10.50 10.45
C ASN A 5 11.28 -10.81 9.29
N ALA A 6 10.87 -11.57 8.27
CA ALA A 6 11.79 -11.98 7.20
C ALA A 6 12.11 -10.86 6.19
N ALA A 7 11.26 -9.84 6.06
CA ALA A 7 11.50 -8.72 5.14
C ALA A 7 12.63 -7.76 5.59
N PHE A 8 13.15 -7.89 6.81
CA PHE A 8 14.19 -7.01 7.37
C PHE A 8 15.57 -7.66 7.57
N LYS A 9 15.72 -8.97 7.30
CA LYS A 9 17.03 -9.63 7.29
C LYS A 9 17.35 -10.02 5.84
N LYS A 10 18.51 -9.57 5.34
CA LYS A 10 19.10 -9.89 4.03
C LYS A 10 19.46 -11.39 3.88
N ALA A 11 18.57 -12.29 4.28
CA ALA A 11 18.72 -13.72 4.10
C ALA A 11 17.80 -14.16 2.95
N PRO A 12 18.30 -14.94 1.97
CA PRO A 12 17.46 -15.47 0.91
C PRO A 12 16.37 -16.36 1.53
N LEU A 13 15.11 -16.08 1.19
CA LEU A 13 13.95 -16.85 1.67
C LEU A 13 14.09 -18.31 1.24
N LYS A 14 13.85 -19.26 2.15
CA LYS A 14 13.86 -20.68 1.80
C LYS A 14 12.66 -21.01 0.91
N PRO A 15 12.73 -22.02 0.02
CA PRO A 15 11.64 -22.38 -0.88
C PRO A 15 10.27 -22.63 -0.21
N ARG A 16 10.25 -23.12 1.03
CA ARG A 16 9.01 -23.30 1.82
C ARG A 16 8.43 -21.97 2.31
N GLU A 17 9.29 -21.01 2.66
CA GLU A 17 8.91 -19.66 3.05
C GLU A 17 8.41 -18.88 1.82
N ILE A 18 9.04 -19.07 0.66
CA ILE A 18 8.56 -18.53 -0.62
C ILE A 18 7.15 -19.03 -0.93
N ARG A 19 6.89 -20.35 -0.83
CA ARG A 19 5.53 -20.88 -1.05
C ARG A 19 4.51 -20.37 -0.04
N ALA A 20 4.90 -20.19 1.23
CA ALA A 20 4.03 -19.62 2.24
C ALA A 20 3.69 -18.15 1.93
N VAL A 21 4.69 -17.33 1.59
CA VAL A 21 4.51 -15.92 1.20
C VAL A 21 3.68 -15.81 -0.08
N LEU A 22 3.92 -16.65 -1.08
CA LEU A 22 3.12 -16.68 -2.31
C LEU A 22 1.66 -17.06 -2.01
N LYS A 23 1.42 -18.05 -1.14
CA LYS A 23 0.07 -18.43 -0.70
C LYS A 23 -0.62 -17.33 0.11
N GLU A 24 0.13 -16.59 0.93
CA GLU A 24 -0.36 -15.41 1.67
C GLU A 24 -0.67 -14.23 0.75
N THR A 25 -0.03 -14.17 -0.44
CA THR A 25 -0.28 -13.16 -1.47
C THR A 25 -1.50 -13.51 -2.32
N THR A 26 -1.87 -14.79 -2.43
CA THR A 26 -3.12 -15.22 -3.08
C THR A 26 -4.32 -14.60 -2.37
N GLY A 27 -5.19 -13.92 -3.11
CA GLY A 27 -6.37 -13.27 -2.54
C GLY A 27 -6.08 -11.91 -1.87
N LYS A 28 -4.95 -11.27 -2.17
CA LYS A 28 -4.64 -9.89 -1.78
C LYS A 28 -4.51 -8.98 -3.00
N LEU A 29 -4.96 -7.74 -2.86
CA LEU A 29 -4.60 -6.64 -3.75
C LEU A 29 -3.50 -5.81 -3.08
N THR A 30 -2.31 -5.81 -3.66
CA THR A 30 -1.17 -4.99 -3.19
C THR A 30 -1.00 -3.78 -4.09
N VAL A 31 -1.08 -2.59 -3.50
CA VAL A 31 -0.89 -1.32 -4.20
C VAL A 31 0.41 -0.67 -3.73
N TRP A 32 1.33 -0.51 -4.68
CA TRP A 32 2.57 0.24 -4.49
C TRP A 32 2.36 1.67 -4.95
N VAL A 33 2.59 2.64 -4.08
CA VAL A 33 2.35 4.06 -4.37
C VAL A 33 3.62 4.85 -4.10
N THR A 34 3.95 5.76 -5.02
CA THR A 34 4.96 6.79 -4.78
C THR A 34 4.25 8.11 -4.54
N LEU A 35 4.37 8.66 -3.35
CA LEU A 35 3.80 9.94 -2.94
C LEU A 35 4.90 11.01 -2.94
N ARG A 36 4.53 12.28 -3.17
CA ARG A 36 5.46 13.41 -3.12
C ARG A 36 5.08 14.40 -2.03
N GLY A 37 6.07 14.89 -1.30
CA GLY A 37 5.88 15.80 -0.17
C GLY A 37 7.01 16.80 -0.03
N VAL A 38 6.88 17.70 0.94
CA VAL A 38 7.82 18.80 1.20
C VAL A 38 8.80 18.51 2.34
N THR A 39 8.47 17.59 3.25
CA THR A 39 9.36 17.13 4.34
C THR A 39 9.74 15.66 4.14
N ALA A 40 10.79 15.21 4.83
CA ALA A 40 11.23 13.81 4.75
C ALA A 40 10.25 12.82 5.39
N ASP A 41 9.46 13.25 6.37
CA ASP A 41 8.59 12.38 7.17
C ASP A 41 7.11 12.51 6.81
N PHE A 42 6.77 13.26 5.77
CA PHE A 42 5.40 13.65 5.43
C PHE A 42 4.41 12.48 5.32
N ALA A 43 4.87 11.31 4.85
CA ALA A 43 4.01 10.16 4.61
C ALA A 43 3.90 9.20 5.80
N ARG A 44 4.63 9.44 6.89
CA ARG A 44 4.84 8.48 8.00
C ARG A 44 3.53 7.96 8.59
N PHE A 45 2.51 8.82 8.65
CA PHE A 45 1.23 8.55 9.30
C PHE A 45 0.04 8.57 8.34
N PHE A 46 0.29 8.46 7.04
CA PHE A 46 -0.80 8.45 6.08
C PHE A 46 -1.70 7.21 6.21
N GLU A 47 -3.00 7.44 6.07
CA GLU A 47 -4.04 6.43 6.17
C GLU A 47 -4.69 6.19 4.81
N PRO A 48 -4.52 5.01 4.20
CA PRO A 48 -5.13 4.69 2.93
C PRO A 48 -6.49 3.99 3.11
N ALA A 49 -7.38 4.17 2.15
CA ALA A 49 -8.61 3.40 2.01
C ALA A 49 -8.97 3.23 0.53
N LEU A 50 -9.54 2.08 0.15
CA LEU A 50 -10.23 1.95 -1.13
C LEU A 50 -11.67 2.40 -0.96
N ARG A 51 -12.18 3.17 -1.93
CA ARG A 51 -13.57 3.58 -1.99
C ARG A 51 -14.25 2.97 -3.21
N ASP A 52 -15.39 2.32 -2.98
CA ASP A 52 -16.34 1.84 -3.99
C ASP A 52 -17.67 2.58 -3.80
N GLY A 53 -17.91 3.59 -4.64
CA GLY A 53 -19.04 4.51 -4.44
C GLY A 53 -18.99 5.19 -3.06
N LYS A 54 -19.86 4.74 -2.14
CA LYS A 54 -19.95 5.24 -0.76
C LYS A 54 -19.26 4.35 0.28
N ALA A 55 -18.90 3.11 -0.07
CA ALA A 55 -18.28 2.18 0.86
C ALA A 55 -16.77 2.40 0.90
N GLU A 56 -16.19 2.36 2.11
CA GLU A 56 -14.74 2.36 2.29
C GLU A 56 -14.25 1.00 2.79
N ILE A 57 -13.15 0.55 2.20
CA ILE A 57 -12.49 -0.70 2.49
C ILE A 57 -11.12 -0.36 3.05
N LYS A 58 -10.93 -0.68 4.33
CA LYS A 58 -9.65 -0.48 5.01
C LYS A 58 -8.63 -1.52 4.53
N PRO A 59 -7.35 -1.15 4.47
CA PRO A 59 -6.27 -2.08 4.19
C PRO A 59 -6.14 -3.13 5.30
N SER A 60 -5.75 -4.35 4.93
CA SER A 60 -5.29 -5.37 5.88
C SER A 60 -3.84 -5.14 6.32
N PHE A 61 -3.06 -4.39 5.53
CA PHE A 61 -1.68 -4.01 5.86
C PHE A 61 -1.30 -2.67 5.26
N VAL A 62 -0.56 -1.87 6.05
CA VAL A 62 -0.03 -0.56 5.65
C VAL A 62 1.45 -0.51 6.00
N GLN A 63 2.26 -0.13 5.03
CA GLN A 63 3.66 0.24 5.24
C GLN A 63 3.92 1.57 4.54
N ASN A 64 3.99 2.63 5.32
CA ASN A 64 4.44 3.94 4.84
C ASN A 64 5.96 4.04 4.94
N GLU A 65 6.56 4.73 3.98
CA GLU A 65 7.95 5.15 4.11
C GLU A 65 8.06 6.11 5.31
N ARG A 66 8.99 5.83 6.23
CA ARG A 66 9.20 6.68 7.41
C ARG A 66 10.07 7.88 7.10
N THR A 67 10.99 7.70 6.15
CA THR A 67 11.93 8.74 5.70
C THR A 67 12.01 8.70 4.19
N ALA A 68 11.26 9.59 3.55
CA ALA A 68 11.20 9.75 2.12
C ALA A 68 12.56 10.18 1.54
N LEU A 69 12.82 9.79 0.31
CA LEU A 69 14.05 10.14 -0.40
C LEU A 69 13.91 11.53 -1.01
N ARG A 70 14.91 12.38 -0.80
CA ARG A 70 14.96 13.70 -1.42
C ARG A 70 15.32 13.56 -2.91
N GLY A 71 14.48 14.11 -3.78
CA GLY A 71 14.72 14.22 -5.21
C GLY A 71 15.56 15.46 -5.56
N GLU A 72 16.03 15.50 -6.80
CA GLU A 72 16.80 16.63 -7.35
C GLU A 72 15.98 17.92 -7.44
N ASP A 73 14.65 17.80 -7.56
CA ASP A 73 13.69 18.91 -7.53
C ASP A 73 13.48 19.51 -6.13
N GLY A 74 14.23 19.03 -5.14
CA GLY A 74 14.15 19.45 -3.75
C GLY A 74 12.93 18.88 -3.00
N ARG A 75 12.05 18.12 -3.66
CA ARG A 75 10.91 17.45 -3.03
C ARG A 75 11.29 16.08 -2.49
N TYR A 76 10.42 15.51 -1.68
CA TYR A 76 10.61 14.17 -1.12
C TYR A 76 9.67 13.17 -1.77
N ALA A 77 10.16 11.96 -2.03
CA ALA A 77 9.41 10.84 -2.58
C ALA A 77 9.32 9.70 -1.54
N ALA A 78 8.10 9.41 -1.09
CA ALA A 78 7.79 8.31 -0.19
C ALA A 78 7.26 7.12 -0.99
N ARG A 79 7.79 5.91 -0.73
CA ARG A 79 7.29 4.66 -1.31
C ARG A 79 6.45 3.93 -0.28
N CYS A 80 5.15 3.86 -0.51
CA CYS A 80 4.22 3.22 0.40
C CYS A 80 3.64 1.94 -0.22
N LEU A 81 3.29 0.99 0.64
CA LEU A 81 2.67 -0.27 0.27
C LEU A 81 1.40 -0.46 1.07
N TYR A 82 0.29 -0.68 0.35
CA TYR A 82 -1.03 -0.89 0.92
C TYR A 82 -1.59 -2.22 0.43
N VAL A 83 -2.04 -3.07 1.35
CA VAL A 83 -2.62 -4.39 1.01
C VAL A 83 -4.07 -4.43 1.42
N PHE A 84 -4.92 -4.93 0.54
CA PHE A 84 -6.35 -5.12 0.76
C PHE A 84 -6.71 -6.59 0.56
N ASP A 85 -7.69 -7.07 1.32
CA ASP A 85 -8.27 -8.40 1.14
C ASP A 85 -9.10 -8.44 -0.14
N ALA A 86 -8.69 -9.24 -1.14
CA ALA A 86 -9.37 -9.29 -2.42
C ALA A 86 -10.78 -9.88 -2.33
N GLU A 87 -11.07 -10.68 -1.30
CA GLU A 87 -12.41 -11.20 -1.01
C GLU A 87 -13.44 -10.07 -0.76
N ARG A 88 -12.97 -8.88 -0.36
CA ARG A 88 -13.82 -7.70 -0.15
C ARG A 88 -13.96 -6.84 -1.40
N LEU A 89 -13.33 -7.23 -2.50
CA LEU A 89 -13.27 -6.45 -3.73
C LEU A 89 -14.04 -7.14 -4.84
N ASN A 90 -14.79 -6.35 -5.62
CA ASN A 90 -15.26 -6.78 -6.92
C ASN A 90 -14.07 -6.82 -7.90
N PRO A 91 -13.67 -7.98 -8.45
CA PRO A 91 -12.52 -8.09 -9.35
C PRO A 91 -12.71 -7.37 -10.70
N LYS A 92 -13.94 -6.99 -11.04
CA LYS A 92 -14.26 -6.16 -12.21
C LYS A 92 -14.62 -4.72 -11.83
N GLY A 93 -14.47 -4.37 -10.55
CA GLY A 93 -14.82 -3.08 -10.01
C GLY A 93 -13.76 -2.02 -10.28
N ARG A 94 -14.20 -0.77 -10.25
CA ARG A 94 -13.34 0.41 -10.25
C ARG A 94 -13.36 1.04 -8.86
N PHE A 95 -12.19 1.13 -8.25
CA PHE A 95 -12.01 1.68 -6.91
C PHE A 95 -11.24 2.98 -6.97
N THR A 96 -11.43 3.84 -5.97
CA THR A 96 -10.53 4.97 -5.74
C THR A 96 -9.71 4.69 -4.49
N LEU A 97 -8.40 4.56 -4.62
CA LEU A 97 -7.50 4.65 -3.48
C LEU A 97 -7.44 6.10 -3.03
N ILE A 98 -7.82 6.34 -1.79
CA ILE A 98 -7.73 7.63 -1.12
C ILE A 98 -6.66 7.50 -0.05
N VAL A 99 -5.76 8.48 0.01
CA VAL A 99 -4.74 8.58 1.06
C VAL A 99 -5.04 9.84 1.86
N ARG A 100 -5.12 9.71 3.18
CA ARG A 100 -5.37 10.81 4.11
C ARG A 100 -4.18 11.05 5.02
N ASP A 101 -4.04 12.27 5.51
CA ASP A 101 -3.19 12.58 6.65
C ASP A 101 -3.89 12.27 8.00
N PRO A 102 -3.20 12.41 9.14
CA PRO A 102 -3.81 12.16 10.46
C PRO A 102 -4.97 13.09 10.82
N ASP A 103 -5.12 14.22 10.14
CA ASP A 103 -6.24 15.15 10.31
C ASP A 103 -7.41 14.80 9.38
N GLU A 104 -7.42 13.57 8.84
CA GLU A 104 -8.39 13.02 7.88
C GLU A 104 -8.47 13.75 6.53
N LYS A 105 -7.53 14.66 6.26
CA LYS A 105 -7.53 15.41 5.00
C LYS A 105 -7.03 14.51 3.87
N GLU A 106 -7.79 14.47 2.78
CA GLU A 106 -7.39 13.74 1.57
C GLU A 106 -6.17 14.42 0.92
N VAL A 107 -5.03 13.73 0.92
CA VAL A 107 -3.75 14.21 0.38
C VAL A 107 -3.42 13.63 -0.99
N SER A 108 -4.00 12.49 -1.35
CA SER A 108 -3.85 11.89 -2.68
C SER A 108 -5.01 10.98 -3.04
N LYS A 109 -5.27 10.84 -4.35
CA LYS A 109 -6.30 9.95 -4.90
C LYS A 109 -5.80 9.27 -6.16
N PHE A 110 -6.09 7.99 -6.30
CA PHE A 110 -5.75 7.18 -7.47
C PHE A 110 -6.93 6.31 -7.86
N THR A 111 -7.27 6.27 -9.14
CA THR A 111 -8.29 5.34 -9.65
C THR A 111 -7.64 4.02 -10.02
N LEU A 112 -8.19 2.93 -9.52
CA LEU A 112 -7.76 1.56 -9.78
C LEU A 112 -8.90 0.84 -10.49
N ASP A 113 -8.70 0.49 -11.76
CA ASP A 113 -9.65 -0.33 -12.52
C ASP A 113 -9.15 -1.78 -12.50
N LEU A 114 -9.73 -2.59 -11.61
CA LEU A 114 -9.27 -3.97 -11.43
C LEU A 114 -9.58 -4.84 -12.65
N SER A 115 -10.56 -4.45 -13.48
CA SER A 115 -10.87 -5.17 -14.71
C SER A 115 -9.74 -5.10 -15.75
N ALA A 116 -8.89 -4.07 -15.67
CA ALA A 116 -7.75 -3.85 -16.53
C ALA A 116 -6.44 -4.45 -15.97
N MET A 117 -6.45 -4.95 -14.73
CA MET A 117 -5.28 -5.52 -14.06
C MET A 117 -5.30 -7.04 -14.25
N ARG A 118 -4.43 -7.55 -15.12
CA ARG A 118 -4.23 -8.99 -15.41
C ARG A 118 -2.98 -9.53 -14.74
#